data_AF-A0A1C5XL83-F1
#
_entry.id   AF-A0A1C5XL83-F1
#
_cell.length_a   1.000
_cell.length_b   1.000
_cell.length_c   1.000
_cell.angle_alpha   90.00
_cell.angle_beta   90.00
_cell.angle_gamma   90.00
#
_symmetry.space_group_name_H-M   'P 1'
#
loop_
_entity.id
_entity.type
_entity.pdbx_description
1 polymer ?
#
loop_
_entity_poly.entity_id
_entity_poly.type
_entity_poly.pdbx_seq_one_letter_code
_entity_poly.pdbx_strand_id
1 'polypeptide(L)'
;MNNKLNQKDCMVAFIFDSGKFTTVFYGDKGVELILKEPGLKRNQSKIVVSLGDIFKQEMCVDISPFVIRDELCSIKWEPVISSDRDFDSEGIFNVHRGLKDFPFVVLMEDIEVDLVKKIDKRLHKDCKAYLGVTSIDVESKDQRKQFWKDLIRSFSLEDEICTVFGEDEANYMYEETIKEAGYQVHYDGLPNNLEEANRANLFSTRQSSYIQKIAQLKYIKGSNDSDRGLLKMNSALVKEVEIAGVEIWKAVEDINKVYLTKDCKYTIVDYIFTSLYQAAQGTERLLKIIVELIVYINKNDEKQKTDDLLYGHNHIALVDYIAMKGIIKFDSSCRNLLQVLADFYKDARYHRYIDGNDDRLEISIIEKFGKELRSENFDEELKKKYGKILGKISRICYKTINKLSNKLGIFAYELNSFSVACIVFWDSYQENLYKSLLEFENAKKEILWYLICNGHNIRTRYPGINIPPLSFDGPGINTFITEMIKNKLCETDIHSHISEEYNELRSRDRDKWKERVEFLNYLFSDERVCDHFLKDDGWREC
;
A
#
# COMPACT_ATOMS: atom_id res chain seq x y z
N MET A 1 -4.53 -59.29 -2.02
CA MET A 1 -3.91 -58.19 -2.77
C MET A 1 -4.42 -56.90 -2.16
N ASN A 2 -3.66 -56.33 -1.23
CA ASN A 2 -4.05 -55.12 -0.50
C ASN A 2 -3.82 -53.88 -1.38
N ASN A 3 -4.85 -53.06 -1.50
CA ASN A 3 -4.79 -51.72 -2.06
C ASN A 3 -3.78 -50.87 -1.28
N LYS A 4 -2.56 -50.72 -1.82
CA LYS A 4 -1.70 -49.57 -1.53
C LYS A 4 -2.38 -48.34 -2.17
N LEU A 5 -3.22 -47.64 -1.40
CA LEU A 5 -3.50 -46.24 -1.72
C LEU A 5 -2.16 -45.50 -1.70
N ASN A 6 -1.82 -44.84 -2.80
CA ASN A 6 -0.64 -44.01 -2.97
C ASN A 6 -0.49 -43.03 -1.78
N GLN A 7 0.35 -43.37 -0.79
CA GLN A 7 0.86 -42.39 0.16
C GLN A 7 1.84 -41.51 -0.62
N LYS A 8 1.48 -40.25 -0.79
CA LYS A 8 2.29 -39.26 -1.49
C LYS A 8 3.19 -38.61 -0.45
N ASP A 9 4.50 -38.76 -0.61
CA ASP A 9 5.47 -38.02 0.19
C ASP A 9 5.36 -36.52 -0.11
N CYS A 10 5.69 -35.69 0.87
CA CYS A 10 5.64 -34.23 0.75
C CYS A 10 6.86 -33.55 1.37
N MET A 11 6.99 -32.25 1.08
CA MET A 11 7.95 -31.35 1.72
C MET A 11 7.16 -30.30 2.51
N VAL A 12 7.40 -30.24 3.83
CA VAL A 12 6.63 -29.38 4.75
C VAL A 12 7.53 -28.74 5.80
N ALA A 13 7.14 -27.55 6.26
CA ALA A 13 7.78 -26.82 7.34
C ALA A 13 6.86 -26.72 8.55
N PHE A 14 7.29 -27.30 9.67
CA PHE A 14 6.67 -27.12 10.99
C PHE A 14 7.24 -25.86 11.63
N ILE A 15 6.38 -24.92 12.01
CA ILE A 15 6.79 -23.58 12.45
C ILE A 15 6.43 -23.36 13.92
N PHE A 16 7.39 -22.85 14.68
CA PHE A 16 7.25 -22.52 16.09
C PHE A 16 7.61 -21.05 16.33
N ASP A 17 6.88 -20.37 17.21
CA ASP A 17 7.23 -19.06 17.75
C ASP A 17 8.24 -19.24 18.90
N SER A 18 9.52 -18.98 18.65
CA SER A 18 10.60 -19.32 19.59
C SER A 18 10.41 -18.62 20.95
N GLY A 19 9.88 -17.40 20.95
CA GLY A 19 9.59 -16.60 22.15
C GLY A 19 8.42 -17.13 23.01
N LYS A 20 7.74 -18.19 22.57
CA LYS A 20 6.72 -18.90 23.35
C LYS A 20 7.24 -20.17 24.04
N PHE A 21 8.47 -20.59 23.78
CA PHE A 21 9.10 -21.64 24.58
C PHE A 21 9.48 -21.10 25.97
N THR A 22 9.54 -22.00 26.95
CA THR A 22 9.97 -21.69 28.32
C THR A 22 11.47 -21.94 28.55
N THR A 23 12.20 -22.31 27.50
CA THR A 23 13.63 -22.65 27.53
C THR A 23 14.38 -21.86 26.46
N VAL A 24 15.63 -21.52 26.76
CA VAL A 24 16.55 -20.91 25.78
C VAL A 24 17.03 -21.92 24.73
N PHE A 25 16.93 -23.22 25.03
CA PHE A 25 17.21 -24.33 24.10
C PHE A 25 15.93 -24.73 23.35
N TYR A 26 15.26 -23.75 22.75
CA TYR A 26 13.98 -23.98 22.06
C TYR A 26 14.13 -24.88 20.83
N GLY A 27 15.29 -24.84 20.16
CA GLY A 27 15.57 -25.69 19.00
C GLY A 27 15.52 -27.17 19.37
N ASP A 28 16.22 -27.57 20.43
CA ASP A 28 16.20 -28.95 20.95
C ASP A 28 14.77 -29.37 21.27
N LYS A 29 14.02 -28.48 21.92
CA LYS A 29 12.62 -28.78 22.27
C LYS A 29 11.73 -28.96 21.04
N GLY A 30 11.91 -28.13 20.02
CA GLY A 30 11.18 -28.25 18.74
C GLY A 30 11.48 -29.58 18.05
N VAL A 31 12.75 -29.96 17.97
CA VAL A 31 13.20 -31.23 17.37
C VAL A 31 12.70 -32.43 18.18
N GLU A 32 12.85 -32.41 19.50
CA GLU A 32 12.32 -33.44 20.42
C GLU A 32 10.83 -33.68 20.19
N LEU A 33 10.05 -32.60 20.11
CA LEU A 33 8.61 -32.66 19.91
C LEU A 33 8.21 -33.26 18.57
N ILE A 34 9.02 -33.12 17.52
CA ILE A 34 8.80 -33.77 16.22
C ILE A 34 9.17 -35.26 16.32
N LEU A 35 10.39 -35.56 16.76
CA LEU A 35 10.97 -36.92 16.77
C LEU A 35 10.23 -37.90 17.68
N LYS A 36 9.42 -37.41 18.63
CA LYS A 36 8.49 -38.21 19.43
C LYS A 36 7.45 -38.99 18.62
N GLU A 37 7.25 -38.71 17.35
CA GLU A 37 6.32 -39.49 16.50
C GLU A 37 6.96 -40.82 16.07
N PRO A 38 6.54 -41.97 16.65
CA PRO A 38 7.15 -43.26 16.35
C PRO A 38 6.89 -43.72 14.91
N GLY A 39 5.94 -43.12 14.20
CA GLY A 39 5.70 -43.37 12.78
C GLY A 39 6.86 -42.94 11.87
N LEU A 40 7.71 -42.00 12.29
CA LEU A 40 8.85 -41.52 11.49
C LEU A 40 9.83 -42.65 11.14
N LYS A 41 10.05 -43.60 12.04
CA LYS A 41 10.91 -44.79 11.81
C LYS A 41 10.36 -45.77 10.79
N ARG A 42 9.10 -45.61 10.37
CA ARG A 42 8.42 -46.46 9.39
C ARG A 42 8.08 -45.71 8.11
N ASN A 43 8.56 -44.48 7.95
CA ASN A 43 8.39 -43.72 6.72
C ASN A 43 9.07 -44.48 5.57
N GLN A 44 8.39 -44.60 4.42
CA GLN A 44 8.89 -45.42 3.32
C GLN A 44 10.17 -44.87 2.67
N SER A 45 10.31 -43.55 2.67
CA SER A 45 11.45 -42.83 2.11
C SER A 45 12.34 -42.33 3.23
N LYS A 46 13.64 -42.20 2.96
CA LYS A 46 14.55 -41.46 3.83
C LYS A 46 14.08 -40.01 3.93
N ILE A 47 13.85 -39.55 5.15
CA ILE A 47 13.44 -38.16 5.42
C ILE A 47 14.69 -37.31 5.55
N VAL A 48 14.75 -36.17 4.86
CA VAL A 48 15.80 -35.17 5.11
C VAL A 48 15.25 -34.02 5.93
N VAL A 49 15.97 -33.64 6.98
CA VAL A 49 15.56 -32.60 7.93
C VAL A 49 16.47 -31.40 7.84
N SER A 50 15.87 -30.22 7.68
CA SER A 50 16.54 -28.93 7.81
C SER A 50 15.90 -28.11 8.93
N LEU A 51 16.68 -27.32 9.64
CA LEU A 51 16.22 -26.60 10.83
C LEU A 51 16.93 -25.26 11.00
N GLY A 52 16.32 -24.37 11.76
CA GLY A 52 16.90 -23.07 12.08
C GLY A 52 15.86 -21.97 12.29
N ASP A 53 16.36 -20.81 12.72
CA ASP A 53 15.57 -19.60 12.87
C ASP A 53 15.46 -18.84 11.54
N ILE A 54 14.29 -18.28 11.28
CA ILE A 54 14.08 -17.39 10.14
C ILE A 54 14.19 -15.94 10.60
N PHE A 55 15.33 -15.32 10.35
CA PHE A 55 15.62 -13.93 10.71
C PHE A 55 14.98 -12.92 9.74
N LYS A 56 13.66 -13.02 9.51
CA LYS A 56 12.89 -12.10 8.66
C LYS A 56 11.83 -11.37 9.48
N GLN A 57 12.05 -10.08 9.71
CA GLN A 57 11.16 -9.26 10.52
C GLN A 57 9.73 -9.23 9.98
N GLU A 58 9.55 -9.30 8.65
CA GLU A 58 8.22 -9.32 8.04
C GLU A 58 7.43 -10.57 8.41
N MET A 59 8.09 -11.72 8.58
CA MET A 59 7.45 -12.97 9.00
C MET A 59 7.01 -12.93 10.47
N CYS A 60 7.76 -12.21 11.32
CA CYS A 60 7.37 -11.95 12.70
C CYS A 60 6.13 -11.06 12.77
N VAL A 61 6.04 -10.03 11.92
CA VAL A 61 4.88 -9.15 11.86
C VAL A 61 3.67 -9.86 11.26
N ASP A 62 3.88 -10.66 10.22
CA ASP A 62 2.82 -11.35 9.50
C ASP A 62 3.36 -12.56 8.73
N ILE A 63 3.00 -13.75 9.21
CA ILE A 63 3.43 -15.02 8.59
C ILE A 63 2.62 -15.39 7.34
N SER A 64 1.45 -14.78 7.13
CA SER A 64 0.52 -15.13 6.04
C SER A 64 1.18 -15.18 4.66
N PRO A 65 2.02 -14.21 4.28
CA PRO A 65 2.66 -14.20 2.98
C PRO A 65 3.78 -15.23 2.83
N PHE A 66 4.21 -15.88 3.91
CA PHE A 66 5.27 -16.89 3.89
C PHE A 66 4.73 -18.32 3.76
N VAL A 67 3.43 -18.54 4.02
CA VAL A 67 2.81 -19.88 4.05
C VAL A 67 1.99 -20.17 2.78
N ILE A 68 1.99 -21.41 2.32
CA ILE A 68 1.10 -21.87 1.24
C ILE A 68 -0.19 -22.40 1.88
N ARG A 69 -1.35 -21.83 1.52
CA ARG A 69 -2.66 -22.19 2.08
C ARG A 69 -3.33 -23.32 1.31
N ASP A 70 -2.72 -24.50 1.33
CA ASP A 70 -3.30 -25.73 0.78
C ASP A 70 -3.92 -26.60 1.89
N GLU A 71 -4.32 -27.83 1.55
CA GLU A 71 -4.94 -28.78 2.48
C GLU A 71 -4.04 -29.22 3.64
N LEU A 72 -2.71 -29.01 3.55
CA LEU A 72 -1.77 -29.33 4.61
C LEU A 72 -1.56 -28.15 5.56
N CYS A 73 -1.83 -26.91 5.12
CA CYS A 73 -1.59 -25.73 5.93
C CYS A 73 -2.52 -25.64 7.15
N SER A 74 -1.95 -25.76 8.34
CA SER A 74 -2.68 -25.60 9.61
C SER A 74 -2.47 -24.24 10.27
N ILE A 75 -1.54 -23.43 9.76
CA ILE A 75 -1.22 -22.11 10.31
C ILE A 75 -2.42 -21.17 10.17
N LYS A 76 -2.98 -20.79 11.32
CA LYS A 76 -4.04 -19.78 11.42
C LYS A 76 -3.41 -18.47 11.85
N TRP A 77 -3.13 -17.59 10.89
CA TRP A 77 -2.75 -16.22 11.23
C TRP A 77 -4.00 -15.42 11.56
N GLU A 78 -4.15 -14.97 12.81
CA GLU A 78 -5.17 -14.01 13.19
C GLU A 78 -4.47 -12.68 13.46
N PRO A 79 -4.73 -11.61 12.68
CA PRO A 79 -4.22 -10.29 13.04
C PRO A 79 -4.75 -9.99 14.44
N VAL A 80 -3.85 -9.67 15.38
CA VAL A 80 -4.24 -9.33 16.75
C VAL A 80 -5.14 -8.12 16.68
N ILE A 81 -6.43 -8.35 16.90
CA ILE A 81 -7.44 -7.30 17.00
C ILE A 81 -7.11 -6.55 18.29
N SER A 82 -6.54 -5.34 18.16
CA SER A 82 -6.35 -4.46 19.31
C SER A 82 -7.70 -4.28 19.99
N SER A 83 -7.80 -4.67 21.26
CA SER A 83 -8.92 -4.21 22.07
C SER A 83 -8.66 -2.74 22.44
N ASP A 84 -9.70 -1.96 22.73
CA ASP A 84 -9.57 -0.54 23.12
C ASP A 84 -8.74 -0.29 24.41
N ARG A 85 -8.04 -1.30 24.94
CA ARG A 85 -7.32 -1.31 26.23
C ARG A 85 -5.84 -1.69 26.16
N ASP A 86 -5.20 -1.63 24.98
CA ASP A 86 -3.78 -1.99 24.84
C ASP A 86 -2.84 -0.75 24.79
N PHE A 87 -3.07 0.21 25.68
CA PHE A 87 -2.04 1.22 26.02
C PHE A 87 -1.21 0.66 27.18
N ASP A 88 0.11 0.61 27.04
CA ASP A 88 0.97 0.40 28.21
C ASP A 88 1.03 1.67 29.08
N SER A 89 1.60 1.54 30.27
CA SER A 89 1.73 2.63 31.25
C SER A 89 2.58 3.81 30.76
N GLU A 90 3.23 3.69 29.60
CA GLU A 90 4.04 4.74 28.98
C GLU A 90 3.34 5.43 27.79
N GLY A 91 2.10 5.03 27.46
CA GLY A 91 1.33 5.63 26.37
C GLY A 91 1.84 5.25 24.99
N ILE A 92 2.64 4.18 24.88
CA ILE A 92 3.12 3.66 23.61
C ILE A 92 2.04 2.73 23.05
N PHE A 93 1.67 2.96 21.79
CA PHE A 93 0.72 2.16 21.04
C PHE A 93 1.35 0.79 20.76
N ASN A 94 1.08 -0.22 21.60
CA ASN A 94 1.55 -1.60 21.39
C ASN A 94 0.65 -2.30 20.36
N VAL A 95 0.73 -1.84 19.12
CA VAL A 95 0.07 -2.48 18.00
C VAL A 95 1.00 -3.53 17.41
N HIS A 96 0.41 -4.71 17.18
CA HIS A 96 1.04 -5.97 16.79
C HIS A 96 1.60 -6.75 17.99
N ARG A 97 0.92 -7.83 18.38
CA ARG A 97 1.69 -8.99 18.79
C ARG A 97 1.66 -9.96 17.63
N GLY A 98 2.56 -9.74 16.69
CA GLY A 98 2.95 -10.80 15.79
C GLY A 98 3.58 -11.95 16.57
N LEU A 99 4.57 -12.64 16.00
CA LEU A 99 5.32 -13.63 16.76
C LEU A 99 6.04 -12.96 17.94
N LYS A 100 6.17 -13.66 19.07
CA LYS A 100 6.91 -13.12 20.24
C LYS A 100 8.39 -12.98 19.95
N ASP A 101 8.92 -13.83 19.06
CA ASP A 101 10.29 -13.81 18.58
C ASP A 101 10.36 -14.44 17.17
N PHE A 102 11.55 -14.58 16.59
CA PHE A 102 11.76 -15.20 15.29
C PHE A 102 11.24 -16.63 15.24
N PRO A 103 10.60 -17.06 14.14
CA PRO A 103 10.11 -18.41 14.05
C PRO A 103 11.27 -19.40 13.91
N PHE A 104 11.27 -20.43 14.76
CA PHE A 104 12.09 -21.62 14.58
C PHE A 104 11.33 -22.61 13.69
N VAL A 105 12.02 -23.18 12.70
CA VAL A 105 11.39 -24.07 11.71
C VAL A 105 12.07 -25.43 11.72
N VAL A 106 11.27 -26.49 11.62
CA VAL A 106 11.71 -27.84 11.28
C VAL A 106 11.11 -28.21 9.92
N LEU A 107 11.94 -28.23 8.90
CA LEU A 107 11.60 -28.64 7.53
C LEU A 107 11.86 -30.12 7.36
N MET A 108 10.88 -30.85 6.82
CA MET A 108 11.00 -32.28 6.52
C MET A 108 10.67 -32.52 5.04
N GLU A 109 11.60 -33.17 4.35
CA GLU A 109 11.47 -33.62 2.98
C GLU A 109 11.20 -35.13 2.95
N ASP A 110 10.39 -35.57 1.99
CA ASP A 110 10.00 -36.97 1.79
C ASP A 110 9.24 -37.60 2.97
N ILE A 111 8.47 -36.80 3.72
CA ILE A 111 7.62 -37.28 4.81
C ILE A 111 6.22 -37.65 4.29
N GLU A 112 5.67 -38.77 4.75
CA GLU A 112 4.30 -39.18 4.43
C GLU A 112 3.27 -38.15 4.96
N VAL A 113 2.32 -37.75 4.12
CA VAL A 113 1.24 -36.81 4.47
C VAL A 113 0.46 -37.21 5.74
N ASP A 114 0.24 -38.52 5.95
CA ASP A 114 -0.47 -39.01 7.15
C ASP A 114 0.34 -38.79 8.44
N LEU A 115 1.67 -38.85 8.36
CA LEU A 115 2.54 -38.53 9.49
C LEU A 115 2.52 -37.03 9.78
N VAL A 116 2.56 -36.19 8.74
CA VAL A 116 2.41 -34.73 8.89
C VAL A 116 1.14 -34.38 9.66
N LYS A 117 -0.01 -34.92 9.24
CA LYS A 117 -1.31 -34.67 9.89
C LYS A 117 -1.35 -35.16 11.35
N LYS A 118 -0.69 -36.27 11.66
CA LYS A 118 -0.60 -36.79 13.04
C LYS A 118 0.25 -35.88 13.92
N ILE A 119 1.42 -35.47 13.43
CA ILE A 119 2.35 -34.57 14.13
C ILE A 119 1.66 -33.22 14.38
N ASP A 120 1.08 -32.63 13.33
CA ASP A 120 0.38 -31.34 13.40
C ASP A 120 -0.73 -31.35 14.46
N LYS A 121 -1.61 -32.36 14.42
CA LYS A 121 -2.70 -32.53 15.39
C LYS A 121 -2.18 -32.68 16.83
N ARG A 122 -1.08 -33.42 17.04
CA ARG A 122 -0.45 -33.58 18.35
C ARG A 122 0.13 -32.26 18.84
N LEU A 123 0.91 -31.58 18.01
CA LEU A 123 1.61 -30.35 18.40
C LEU A 123 0.65 -29.21 18.71
N HIS A 124 -0.46 -29.08 17.98
CA HIS A 124 -1.51 -28.11 18.33
C HIS A 124 -2.11 -28.35 19.72
N LYS A 125 -2.12 -29.59 20.20
CA LYS A 125 -2.61 -29.93 21.54
C LYS A 125 -1.53 -29.72 22.61
N ASP A 126 -0.29 -30.10 22.31
CA ASP A 126 0.75 -30.29 23.33
C ASP A 126 1.78 -29.15 23.38
N CYS A 127 1.85 -28.26 22.38
CA CYS A 127 2.84 -27.20 22.29
C CYS A 127 2.22 -25.82 22.00
N LYS A 128 2.25 -24.92 22.99
CA LYS A 128 1.78 -23.53 22.81
C LYS A 128 2.63 -22.69 21.85
N ALA A 129 3.88 -23.07 21.65
CA ALA A 129 4.79 -22.37 20.74
C ALA A 129 4.54 -22.77 19.27
N TYR A 130 3.89 -23.90 19.01
CA TYR A 130 3.62 -24.39 17.67
C TYR A 130 2.56 -23.52 16.97
N LEU A 131 2.93 -22.99 15.81
CA LEU A 131 2.04 -22.15 14.99
C LEU A 131 1.23 -22.98 13.99
N GLY A 132 1.81 -24.08 13.52
CA GLY A 132 1.25 -24.95 12.49
C GLY A 132 2.30 -25.43 11.50
N VAL A 133 1.82 -26.09 10.45
CA VAL A 133 2.62 -26.58 9.33
C VAL A 133 2.19 -25.90 8.03
N THR A 134 3.11 -25.78 7.08
CA THR A 134 2.84 -25.34 5.71
C THR A 134 3.62 -26.19 4.71
N SER A 135 3.07 -26.37 3.51
CA SER A 135 3.78 -27.03 2.41
C SER A 135 4.84 -26.12 1.81
N ILE A 136 5.80 -26.74 1.12
CA ILE A 136 6.85 -26.04 0.36
C ILE A 136 6.64 -26.25 -1.13
N ASP A 137 6.62 -25.15 -1.88
CA ASP A 137 6.77 -25.14 -3.33
C ASP A 137 8.21 -24.84 -3.69
N VAL A 138 8.95 -25.89 -4.09
CA VAL A 138 10.38 -25.80 -4.44
C VAL A 138 10.64 -24.98 -5.70
N GLU A 139 9.63 -24.85 -6.58
CA GLU A 139 9.72 -24.09 -7.83
C GLU A 139 9.28 -22.62 -7.65
N SER A 140 8.84 -22.25 -6.45
CA SER A 140 8.38 -20.89 -6.18
C SER A 140 9.48 -19.86 -6.40
N LYS A 141 9.13 -18.80 -7.13
CA LYS A 141 10.00 -17.65 -7.36
C LYS A 141 9.70 -16.46 -6.43
N ASP A 142 8.68 -16.59 -5.57
CA ASP A 142 8.40 -15.61 -4.53
C ASP A 142 9.43 -15.76 -3.42
N GLN A 143 10.14 -14.68 -3.09
CA GLN A 143 11.21 -14.72 -2.09
C GLN A 143 10.70 -15.11 -0.69
N ARG A 144 9.43 -14.83 -0.39
CA ARG A 144 8.81 -15.14 0.91
C ARG A 144 8.50 -16.62 1.04
N LYS A 145 8.06 -17.28 -0.04
CA LYS A 145 7.83 -18.73 -0.06
C LYS A 145 9.12 -19.55 -0.14
N GLN A 146 10.26 -18.89 -0.35
CA GLN A 146 11.59 -19.50 -0.39
C GLN A 146 12.33 -19.44 0.97
N PHE A 147 11.66 -19.04 2.07
CA PHE A 147 12.28 -18.91 3.40
C PHE A 147 13.03 -20.17 3.86
N TRP A 148 12.56 -21.35 3.44
CA TRP A 148 13.17 -22.64 3.78
C TRP A 148 14.62 -22.78 3.28
N LYS A 149 15.06 -21.96 2.32
CA LYS A 149 16.45 -21.93 1.84
C LYS A 149 17.43 -21.32 2.84
N ASP A 150 16.94 -20.62 3.87
CA ASP A 150 17.77 -20.09 4.97
C ASP A 150 18.08 -21.16 6.03
N LEU A 151 17.44 -22.33 5.96
CA LEU A 151 17.56 -23.38 6.97
C LEU A 151 18.84 -24.20 6.78
N ILE A 152 19.39 -24.66 7.90
CA ILE A 152 20.55 -25.55 7.91
C ILE A 152 20.05 -26.97 7.69
N ARG A 153 20.51 -27.59 6.61
CA ARG A 153 20.27 -29.00 6.33
C ARG A 153 21.11 -29.83 7.29
N SER A 154 20.50 -30.51 8.25
CA SER A 154 21.20 -31.01 9.44
C SER A 154 21.35 -32.53 9.50
N PHE A 155 20.32 -33.30 9.19
CA PHE A 155 20.37 -34.76 9.27
C PHE A 155 19.32 -35.44 8.40
N SER A 156 19.44 -36.76 8.21
CA SER A 156 18.40 -37.60 7.63
C SER A 156 18.00 -38.75 8.55
N LEU A 157 16.74 -39.19 8.43
CA LEU A 157 16.17 -40.32 9.15
C LEU A 157 15.80 -41.44 8.19
N GLU A 158 16.24 -42.65 8.48
CA GLU A 158 15.89 -43.88 7.73
C GLU A 158 15.85 -45.05 8.72
N ASP A 159 14.71 -45.71 8.83
CA ASP A 159 14.44 -46.73 9.85
C ASP A 159 14.77 -46.24 11.28
N GLU A 160 15.71 -46.90 11.97
CA GLU A 160 16.18 -46.52 13.31
C GLU A 160 17.49 -45.70 13.28
N ILE A 161 17.93 -45.28 12.09
CA ILE A 161 19.20 -44.58 11.88
C ILE A 161 18.94 -43.09 11.63
N CYS A 162 19.65 -42.26 12.37
CA CYS A 162 19.80 -40.84 12.09
C CYS A 162 21.22 -40.58 11.57
N THR A 163 21.34 -40.09 10.35
CA THR A 163 22.62 -39.67 9.76
C THR A 163 22.75 -38.15 9.85
N VAL A 164 23.59 -37.67 10.76
CA VAL A 164 23.96 -36.26 10.90
C VAL A 164 24.94 -35.89 9.79
N PHE A 165 24.74 -34.69 9.23
CA PHE A 165 25.54 -34.18 8.13
C PHE A 165 26.75 -33.42 8.68
N GLY A 166 27.95 -33.92 8.37
CA GLY A 166 29.20 -33.35 8.88
C GLY A 166 30.13 -34.41 9.45
N GLU A 167 31.22 -33.94 10.04
CA GLU A 167 32.13 -34.78 10.83
C GLU A 167 31.56 -35.02 12.23
N ASP A 168 32.12 -36.01 12.94
CA ASP A 168 31.82 -36.25 14.36
C ASP A 168 32.37 -35.08 15.18
N GLU A 169 31.52 -34.10 15.40
CA GLU A 169 31.82 -32.92 16.21
C GLU A 169 31.44 -33.19 17.65
N ALA A 170 32.42 -33.12 18.56
CA ALA A 170 32.15 -33.12 19.97
C ALA A 170 31.16 -31.99 20.30
N ASN A 171 29.93 -32.36 20.67
CA ASN A 171 28.79 -31.49 21.02
C ASN A 171 27.88 -31.04 19.86
N TYR A 172 27.57 -31.90 18.87
CA TYR A 172 26.43 -31.64 18.00
C TYR A 172 25.14 -31.43 18.82
N MET A 173 24.53 -30.26 18.67
CA MET A 173 23.49 -29.75 19.57
C MET A 173 22.33 -30.73 19.79
N TYR A 174 21.88 -31.40 18.72
CA TYR A 174 20.70 -32.27 18.76
C TYR A 174 20.99 -33.75 19.03
N GLU A 175 22.27 -34.14 19.22
CA GLU A 175 22.66 -35.55 19.31
C GLU A 175 21.94 -36.29 20.44
N GLU A 176 21.91 -35.70 21.64
CA GLU A 176 21.25 -36.29 22.81
C GLU A 176 19.74 -36.44 22.57
N THR A 177 19.10 -35.39 22.04
CA THR A 177 17.66 -35.41 21.72
C THR A 177 17.31 -36.50 20.71
N ILE A 178 18.16 -36.74 19.70
CA ILE A 178 17.96 -37.78 18.69
C ILE A 178 18.12 -39.18 19.32
N LYS A 179 19.13 -39.38 20.18
CA LYS A 179 19.34 -40.64 20.90
C LYS A 179 18.19 -40.95 21.85
N GLU A 180 17.67 -39.95 22.56
CA GLU A 180 16.51 -40.10 23.45
C GLU A 180 15.22 -40.46 22.69
N ALA A 181 15.08 -40.04 21.43
CA ALA A 181 14.01 -40.51 20.53
C ALA A 181 14.23 -41.95 20.02
N GLY A 182 15.34 -42.58 20.41
CA GLY A 182 15.68 -43.98 20.14
C GLY A 182 16.26 -44.20 18.75
N TYR A 183 16.94 -43.22 18.18
CA TYR A 183 17.70 -43.39 16.93
C TYR A 183 19.17 -43.69 17.22
N GLN A 184 19.79 -44.48 16.35
CA GLN A 184 21.24 -44.64 16.30
C GLN A 184 21.82 -43.47 15.49
N VAL A 185 22.75 -42.73 16.09
CA VAL A 185 23.36 -41.56 15.45
C VAL A 185 24.63 -41.96 14.71
N HIS A 186 24.69 -41.60 13.44
CA HIS A 186 25.85 -41.74 12.56
C HIS A 186 26.19 -40.39 11.95
N TYR A 187 27.45 -40.17 11.60
CA TYR A 187 27.91 -38.99 10.88
C TYR A 187 28.28 -39.39 9.46
N ASP A 188 27.89 -38.58 8.46
CA ASP A 188 28.26 -38.87 7.06
C ASP A 188 29.75 -38.59 6.77
N GLY A 189 30.43 -37.80 7.62
CA GLY A 189 31.84 -37.46 7.50
C GLY A 189 32.15 -36.58 6.28
N LEU A 190 31.13 -35.90 5.74
CA LEU A 190 31.25 -35.11 4.51
C LEU A 190 31.33 -33.61 4.85
N PRO A 191 32.05 -32.81 4.05
CA PRO A 191 32.23 -31.40 4.33
C PRO A 191 30.90 -30.64 4.32
N ASN A 192 30.71 -29.76 5.30
CA ASN A 192 29.52 -28.92 5.41
C ASN A 192 29.50 -27.79 4.37
N ASN A 193 30.66 -27.30 3.94
CA ASN A 193 30.75 -26.36 2.83
C ASN A 193 30.58 -27.08 1.49
N LEU A 194 29.35 -27.09 0.98
CA LEU A 194 28.99 -27.74 -0.28
C LEU A 194 29.62 -27.06 -1.51
N GLU A 195 30.03 -25.79 -1.42
CA GLU A 195 30.70 -25.09 -2.53
C GLU A 195 32.17 -25.49 -2.67
N GLU A 196 32.85 -25.75 -1.55
CA GLU A 196 34.23 -26.28 -1.54
C GLU A 196 34.33 -27.68 -2.14
N ALA A 197 33.23 -28.44 -2.14
CA ALA A 197 33.19 -29.79 -2.73
C ALA A 197 33.26 -29.80 -4.27
N ASN A 198 33.19 -28.65 -4.96
CA ASN A 198 33.22 -28.52 -6.42
C ASN A 198 32.23 -29.46 -7.15
N ARG A 199 31.08 -29.75 -6.52
CA ARG A 199 30.05 -30.64 -7.05
C ARG A 199 28.79 -29.87 -7.42
N ALA A 200 28.06 -30.38 -8.42
CA ALA A 200 26.74 -29.86 -8.77
C ALA A 200 25.61 -30.52 -7.96
N ASN A 201 25.80 -31.80 -7.60
CA ASN A 201 24.83 -32.60 -6.85
C ASN A 201 25.20 -32.64 -5.36
N LEU A 202 24.19 -32.72 -4.50
CA LEU A 202 24.37 -33.01 -3.08
C LEU A 202 24.91 -34.44 -2.89
N PHE A 203 25.50 -34.73 -1.73
CA PHE A 203 25.84 -36.09 -1.34
C PHE A 203 24.57 -36.93 -1.17
N SER A 204 24.61 -38.23 -1.49
CA SER A 204 23.44 -39.11 -1.44
C SER A 204 22.77 -39.15 -0.06
N THR A 205 23.55 -39.05 1.01
CA THR A 205 23.06 -38.92 2.41
C THR A 205 22.18 -37.68 2.58
N ARG A 206 22.50 -36.58 1.89
CA ARG A 206 21.83 -35.28 1.97
C ARG A 206 20.77 -35.04 0.89
N GLN A 207 20.65 -35.92 -0.11
CA GLN A 207 19.63 -35.79 -1.17
C GLN A 207 18.24 -36.25 -0.71
N SER A 208 17.21 -35.60 -1.24
CA SER A 208 15.80 -36.03 -1.17
C SER A 208 15.21 -36.18 -2.58
N SER A 209 13.96 -36.62 -2.70
CA SER A 209 13.26 -36.64 -3.99
C SER A 209 13.03 -35.24 -4.57
N TYR A 210 12.96 -34.22 -3.71
CA TYR A 210 12.77 -32.82 -4.08
C TYR A 210 14.08 -32.11 -4.42
N ILE A 211 15.12 -32.34 -3.62
CA ILE A 211 16.37 -31.58 -3.66
C ILE A 211 17.54 -32.54 -3.89
N GLN A 212 18.09 -32.49 -5.11
CA GLN A 212 19.22 -33.31 -5.53
C GLN A 212 20.47 -32.47 -5.80
N LYS A 213 20.29 -31.19 -6.15
CA LYS A 213 21.36 -30.28 -6.61
C LYS A 213 21.54 -29.11 -5.67
N ILE A 214 22.79 -28.67 -5.52
CA ILE A 214 23.14 -27.49 -4.70
C ILE A 214 22.45 -26.23 -5.24
N ALA A 215 22.28 -26.12 -6.56
CA ALA A 215 21.59 -24.99 -7.18
C ALA A 215 20.13 -24.83 -6.73
N GLN A 216 19.45 -25.90 -6.32
CA GLN A 216 18.06 -25.84 -5.85
C GLN A 216 17.95 -25.18 -4.46
N LEU A 217 19.03 -25.20 -3.67
CA LEU A 217 19.11 -24.53 -2.38
C LEU A 217 19.36 -23.02 -2.51
N LYS A 218 19.73 -22.52 -3.71
CA LYS A 218 20.00 -21.10 -3.93
C LYS A 218 18.71 -20.33 -4.20
N TYR A 219 18.62 -19.10 -3.69
CA TYR A 219 17.49 -18.21 -3.97
C TYR A 219 17.38 -17.91 -5.46
N ILE A 220 16.14 -17.92 -5.95
CA ILE A 220 15.80 -17.52 -7.31
C ILE A 220 14.97 -16.25 -7.22
N LYS A 221 15.36 -15.22 -7.96
CA LYS A 221 14.61 -13.97 -8.07
C LYS A 221 13.46 -14.15 -9.08
N GLY A 222 12.25 -13.73 -8.74
CA GLY A 222 11.14 -13.66 -9.69
C GLY A 222 9.95 -12.88 -9.15
N SER A 223 8.78 -13.12 -9.74
CA SER A 223 7.53 -12.42 -9.42
C SER A 223 6.99 -12.84 -8.05
N ASN A 224 6.61 -11.86 -7.24
CA ASN A 224 5.85 -12.11 -6.02
C ASN A 224 4.38 -12.39 -6.37
N ASP A 225 3.69 -13.12 -5.50
CA ASP A 225 2.23 -13.15 -5.55
C ASP A 225 1.62 -11.78 -5.15
N SER A 226 0.30 -11.61 -5.32
CA SER A 226 -0.39 -10.37 -4.93
C SER A 226 -0.71 -10.25 -3.43
N ASP A 227 -0.42 -11.26 -2.59
CA ASP A 227 -0.51 -11.05 -1.15
C ASP A 227 0.68 -10.16 -0.76
N ARG A 228 0.45 -8.96 -0.24
CA ARG A 228 1.55 -8.03 0.08
C ARG A 228 2.11 -8.24 1.49
N GLY A 229 1.34 -8.87 2.38
CA GLY A 229 1.58 -8.81 3.83
C GLY A 229 1.31 -7.43 4.42
N LEU A 230 1.11 -7.38 5.75
CA LEU A 230 0.71 -6.17 6.46
C LEU A 230 1.65 -4.96 6.27
N LEU A 231 2.97 -5.14 6.35
CA LEU A 231 3.93 -4.02 6.25
C LEU A 231 3.93 -3.35 4.88
N LYS A 232 3.96 -4.14 3.80
CA LYS A 232 3.91 -3.62 2.43
C LYS A 232 2.55 -3.03 2.12
N MET A 233 1.47 -3.65 2.62
CA MET A 233 0.12 -3.14 2.50
C MET A 233 0.00 -1.78 3.20
N ASN A 234 0.49 -1.63 4.45
CA ASN A 234 0.51 -0.35 5.15
C ASN A 234 1.20 0.74 4.31
N SER A 235 2.42 0.45 3.83
CA SER A 235 3.23 1.40 3.06
C SER A 235 2.59 1.80 1.72
N ALA A 236 1.83 0.90 1.10
CA ALA A 236 1.13 1.16 -0.15
C ALA A 236 -0.18 1.94 0.10
N LEU A 237 -1.01 1.49 1.04
CA LEU A 237 -2.34 2.04 1.26
C LEU A 237 -2.29 3.46 1.84
N VAL A 238 -1.32 3.80 2.70
CA VAL A 238 -1.12 5.20 3.15
C VAL A 238 -1.02 6.15 1.96
N LYS A 239 -0.21 5.79 0.96
CA LYS A 239 -0.01 6.61 -0.24
C LYS A 239 -1.28 6.71 -1.07
N GLU A 240 -2.01 5.60 -1.22
CA GLU A 240 -3.27 5.58 -1.96
C GLU A 240 -4.35 6.44 -1.30
N VAL A 241 -4.42 6.46 0.04
CA VAL A 241 -5.34 7.34 0.78
C VAL A 241 -4.98 8.81 0.56
N GLU A 242 -3.69 9.14 0.66
CA GLU A 242 -3.22 10.52 0.43
C GLU A 242 -3.49 10.99 -1.01
N ILE A 243 -3.18 10.16 -2.01
CA ILE A 243 -3.46 10.46 -3.43
C ILE A 243 -4.95 10.66 -3.64
N ALA A 244 -5.79 9.80 -3.07
CA ALA A 244 -7.25 9.94 -3.18
C ALA A 244 -7.76 11.27 -2.61
N GLY A 245 -7.23 11.69 -1.46
CA GLY A 245 -7.57 13.00 -0.86
C GLY A 245 -7.14 14.17 -1.75
N VAL A 246 -5.97 14.10 -2.38
CA VAL A 246 -5.50 15.12 -3.32
C VAL A 246 -6.40 15.18 -4.57
N GLU A 247 -6.76 14.04 -5.16
CA GLU A 247 -7.66 13.97 -6.31
C GLU A 247 -9.04 14.57 -5.96
N ILE A 248 -9.60 14.22 -4.80
CA ILE A 248 -10.89 14.77 -4.33
C ILE A 248 -10.81 16.29 -4.12
N TRP A 249 -9.74 16.81 -3.53
CA TRP A 249 -9.57 18.25 -3.35
C TRP A 249 -9.50 18.98 -4.70
N LYS A 250 -8.67 18.49 -5.62
CA LYS A 250 -8.55 19.06 -6.98
C LYS A 250 -9.88 19.04 -7.71
N ALA A 251 -10.72 18.03 -7.50
CA ALA A 251 -12.04 17.99 -8.12
C ALA A 251 -12.91 19.19 -7.72
N VAL A 252 -12.79 19.62 -6.46
CA VAL A 252 -13.52 20.79 -5.92
C VAL A 252 -12.91 22.10 -6.43
N GLU A 253 -11.58 22.16 -6.59
CA GLU A 253 -10.92 23.31 -7.22
C GLU A 253 -11.33 23.46 -8.70
N ASP A 254 -11.35 22.37 -9.46
CA ASP A 254 -11.65 22.40 -10.89
C ASP A 254 -13.12 22.78 -11.16
N ILE A 255 -14.08 22.24 -10.40
CA ILE A 255 -15.49 22.65 -10.59
C ILE A 255 -15.70 24.13 -10.29
N ASN A 256 -14.90 24.74 -9.40
CA ASN A 256 -15.01 26.15 -9.06
C ASN A 256 -14.53 27.09 -10.18
N LYS A 257 -13.75 26.58 -11.15
CA LYS A 257 -13.22 27.36 -12.28
C LYS A 257 -14.24 27.59 -13.39
N VAL A 258 -15.37 26.87 -13.37
CA VAL A 258 -16.44 26.98 -14.38
C VAL A 258 -17.65 27.72 -13.84
N TYR A 259 -18.46 28.27 -14.75
CA TYR A 259 -19.78 28.81 -14.42
C TYR A 259 -20.86 27.93 -15.05
N LEU A 260 -21.83 27.50 -14.23
CA LEU A 260 -22.86 26.54 -14.61
C LEU A 260 -24.25 27.18 -14.51
N THR A 261 -25.01 27.12 -15.59
CA THR A 261 -26.43 27.48 -15.62
C THR A 261 -27.27 26.24 -15.90
N LYS A 262 -28.59 26.31 -15.65
CA LYS A 262 -29.49 25.31 -16.27
C LYS A 262 -29.48 25.48 -17.78
N ASP A 263 -29.51 24.37 -18.50
CA ASP A 263 -29.50 24.33 -19.97
C ASP A 263 -28.25 24.99 -20.58
N CYS A 264 -27.09 24.78 -19.94
CA CYS A 264 -25.84 25.39 -20.33
C CYS A 264 -25.45 24.95 -21.75
N LYS A 265 -25.39 25.91 -22.68
CA LYS A 265 -24.99 25.65 -24.07
C LYS A 265 -23.48 25.78 -24.30
N TYR A 266 -22.82 26.60 -23.50
CA TYR A 266 -21.40 26.91 -23.64
C TYR A 266 -20.76 27.01 -22.26
N THR A 267 -19.80 26.15 -21.98
CA THR A 267 -18.95 26.22 -20.80
C THR A 267 -17.59 25.60 -21.11
N ILE A 268 -16.63 25.86 -20.22
CA ILE A 268 -15.28 25.33 -20.30
C ILE A 268 -15.33 23.87 -19.86
N VAL A 269 -15.26 22.94 -20.83
CA VAL A 269 -15.58 21.53 -20.58
C VAL A 269 -14.42 20.75 -19.93
N ASP A 270 -13.19 21.17 -20.15
CA ASP A 270 -11.99 20.53 -19.56
C ASP A 270 -12.07 20.51 -18.02
N TYR A 271 -12.43 21.61 -17.36
CA TYR A 271 -12.53 21.67 -15.89
C TYR A 271 -13.71 20.87 -15.32
N ILE A 272 -14.84 20.76 -16.05
CA ILE A 272 -15.94 19.87 -15.63
C ILE A 272 -15.48 18.41 -15.75
N PHE A 273 -14.82 18.08 -16.86
CA PHE A 273 -14.28 16.76 -17.11
C PHE A 273 -13.25 16.38 -16.05
N THR A 274 -12.25 17.23 -15.79
CA THR A 274 -11.20 16.93 -14.81
C THR A 274 -11.77 16.86 -13.40
N SER A 275 -12.76 17.69 -13.06
CA SER A 275 -13.46 17.59 -11.78
C SER A 275 -14.13 16.23 -11.59
N LEU A 276 -14.96 15.80 -12.54
CA LEU A 276 -15.65 14.51 -12.46
C LEU A 276 -14.67 13.34 -12.49
N TYR A 277 -13.59 13.45 -13.30
CA TYR A 277 -12.55 12.43 -13.40
C TYR A 277 -11.79 12.25 -12.09
N GLN A 278 -11.32 13.33 -11.50
CA GLN A 278 -10.57 13.29 -10.24
C GLN A 278 -11.48 12.83 -9.08
N ALA A 279 -12.73 13.28 -9.02
CA ALA A 279 -13.68 12.79 -8.02
C ALA A 279 -13.97 11.29 -8.18
N ALA A 280 -14.12 10.81 -9.42
CA ALA A 280 -14.30 9.40 -9.70
C ALA A 280 -13.07 8.58 -9.27
N GLN A 281 -11.86 9.00 -9.65
CA GLN A 281 -10.61 8.32 -9.29
C GLN A 281 -10.39 8.29 -7.77
N GLY A 282 -10.46 9.44 -7.11
CA GLY A 282 -10.22 9.51 -5.66
C GLY A 282 -11.24 8.69 -4.87
N THR A 283 -12.51 8.72 -5.27
CA THR A 283 -13.55 7.89 -4.64
C THR A 283 -13.33 6.40 -4.90
N GLU A 284 -12.94 6.01 -6.12
CA GLU A 284 -12.63 4.61 -6.48
C GLU A 284 -11.50 4.05 -5.61
N ARG A 285 -10.40 4.81 -5.47
CA ARG A 285 -9.26 4.43 -4.64
C ARG A 285 -9.67 4.16 -3.20
N LEU A 286 -10.42 5.08 -2.58
CA LEU A 286 -10.91 4.90 -1.21
C LEU A 286 -11.74 3.62 -1.06
N LEU A 287 -12.63 3.34 -2.01
CA LEU A 287 -13.43 2.11 -2.00
C LEU A 287 -12.56 0.86 -2.17
N LYS A 288 -11.58 0.88 -3.09
CA LYS A 288 -10.64 -0.24 -3.30
C LYS A 288 -9.78 -0.52 -2.07
N ILE A 289 -9.29 0.52 -1.39
CA ILE A 289 -8.57 0.39 -0.11
C ILE A 289 -9.43 -0.34 0.93
N ILE A 290 -10.71 0.05 1.05
CA ILE A 290 -11.65 -0.62 1.97
C ILE A 290 -11.83 -2.10 1.60
N VAL A 291 -11.97 -2.41 0.30
CA VAL A 291 -12.08 -3.80 -0.18
C VAL A 291 -10.83 -4.61 0.15
N GLU A 292 -9.63 -4.08 -0.12
CA GLU A 292 -8.35 -4.74 0.17
C GLU A 292 -8.23 -5.06 1.66
N LEU A 293 -8.56 -4.09 2.54
CA LEU A 293 -8.57 -4.29 4.00
C LEU A 293 -9.60 -5.36 4.44
N ILE A 294 -10.82 -5.35 3.88
CA ILE A 294 -11.87 -6.34 4.19
C ILE A 294 -11.44 -7.75 3.77
N VAL A 295 -10.84 -7.89 2.59
CA VAL A 295 -10.37 -9.17 2.05
C VAL A 295 -9.27 -9.73 2.95
N TYR A 296 -8.34 -8.87 3.37
CA TYR A 296 -7.27 -9.25 4.28
C TYR A 296 -7.81 -9.75 5.62
N ILE A 297 -8.74 -9.02 6.24
CA ILE A 297 -9.35 -9.37 7.54
C ILE A 297 -10.11 -10.70 7.43
N ASN A 298 -10.90 -10.88 6.38
CA ASN A 298 -11.78 -12.04 6.25
C ASN A 298 -11.10 -13.28 5.66
N LYS A 299 -9.83 -13.16 5.24
CA LYS A 299 -9.08 -14.24 4.57
C LYS A 299 -9.87 -14.84 3.40
N ASN A 300 -10.45 -13.97 2.56
CA ASN A 300 -11.26 -14.45 1.44
C ASN A 300 -10.35 -15.11 0.39
N ASP A 301 -10.47 -16.43 0.22
CA ASP A 301 -9.66 -17.20 -0.73
C ASP A 301 -10.12 -17.04 -2.20
N GLU A 302 -11.20 -16.30 -2.47
CA GLU A 302 -11.65 -15.94 -3.83
C GLU A 302 -10.80 -14.81 -4.44
N LYS A 303 -9.51 -15.10 -4.61
CA LYS A 303 -8.49 -14.17 -5.09
C LYS A 303 -8.84 -13.56 -6.44
N GLN A 304 -9.21 -14.38 -7.43
CA GLN A 304 -9.52 -13.92 -8.79
C GLN A 304 -10.69 -12.94 -8.81
N LYS A 305 -11.80 -13.25 -8.11
CA LYS A 305 -12.97 -12.36 -8.07
C LYS A 305 -12.65 -11.03 -7.39
N THR A 306 -11.80 -11.06 -6.37
CA THR A 306 -11.33 -9.87 -5.69
C THR A 306 -10.44 -9.03 -6.62
N ASP A 307 -9.50 -9.67 -7.31
CA ASP A 307 -8.62 -9.03 -8.28
C ASP A 307 -9.45 -8.38 -9.41
N ASP A 308 -10.43 -9.09 -9.98
CA ASP A 308 -11.31 -8.55 -11.02
C ASP A 308 -12.10 -7.31 -10.52
N LEU A 309 -12.52 -7.31 -9.25
CA LEU A 309 -13.19 -6.17 -8.62
C LEU A 309 -12.24 -4.98 -8.38
N LEU A 310 -11.01 -5.24 -7.93
CA LEU A 310 -9.99 -4.23 -7.63
C LEU A 310 -9.34 -3.64 -8.89
N TYR A 311 -9.19 -4.41 -9.96
CA TYR A 311 -8.65 -3.92 -11.24
C TYR A 311 -9.75 -3.42 -12.18
N GLY A 312 -11.00 -3.79 -11.93
CA GLY A 312 -12.17 -3.21 -12.59
C GLY A 312 -12.37 -1.74 -12.22
N HIS A 313 -13.14 -1.04 -13.06
CA HIS A 313 -13.51 0.37 -12.88
C HIS A 313 -15.02 0.52 -12.67
N ASN A 314 -15.53 -0.14 -11.63
CA ASN A 314 -16.96 -0.16 -11.33
C ASN A 314 -17.21 0.23 -9.87
N HIS A 315 -17.43 1.53 -9.64
CA HIS A 315 -17.72 2.10 -8.31
C HIS A 315 -18.93 1.45 -7.65
N ILE A 316 -19.98 1.13 -8.41
CA ILE A 316 -21.21 0.54 -7.87
C ILE A 316 -20.94 -0.88 -7.38
N ALA A 317 -20.19 -1.68 -8.13
CA ALA A 317 -19.79 -3.02 -7.70
C ALA A 317 -18.95 -2.98 -6.41
N LEU A 318 -18.03 -2.02 -6.29
CA LEU A 318 -17.26 -1.81 -5.06
C LEU A 318 -18.16 -1.45 -3.87
N VAL A 319 -19.08 -0.50 -4.07
CA VAL A 319 -20.03 -0.05 -3.04
C VAL A 319 -20.93 -1.19 -2.58
N ASP A 320 -21.47 -1.97 -3.51
CA ASP A 320 -22.38 -3.07 -3.20
C ASP A 320 -21.64 -4.21 -2.49
N TYR A 321 -20.39 -4.50 -2.88
CA TYR A 321 -19.53 -5.44 -2.15
C TYR A 321 -19.32 -4.99 -0.69
N ILE A 322 -18.96 -3.72 -0.47
CA ILE A 322 -18.74 -3.16 0.88
C ILE A 322 -20.04 -3.18 1.70
N ALA A 323 -21.16 -2.81 1.08
CA ALA A 323 -22.47 -2.80 1.73
C ALA A 323 -22.94 -4.22 2.11
N MET A 324 -22.69 -5.21 1.26
CA MET A 324 -23.01 -6.62 1.53
C MET A 324 -22.25 -7.15 2.76
N LYS A 325 -21.06 -6.63 3.04
CA LYS A 325 -20.28 -6.96 4.24
C LYS A 325 -20.76 -6.21 5.50
N GLY A 326 -21.77 -5.34 5.38
CA GLY A 326 -22.34 -4.58 6.50
C GLY A 326 -21.42 -3.51 7.09
N ILE A 327 -20.37 -3.12 6.36
CA ILE A 327 -19.34 -2.20 6.88
C ILE A 327 -19.75 -0.74 6.72
N ILE A 328 -20.31 -0.37 5.55
CA ILE A 328 -20.77 0.99 5.24
C ILE A 328 -22.20 0.95 4.71
N LYS A 329 -23.00 1.94 5.08
CA LYS A 329 -24.29 2.24 4.44
C LYS A 329 -24.30 3.69 3.94
N PHE A 330 -24.11 3.87 2.64
CA PHE A 330 -24.30 5.16 1.99
C PHE A 330 -25.79 5.51 1.87
N ASP A 331 -26.14 6.76 2.16
CA ASP A 331 -27.50 7.26 1.93
C ASP A 331 -27.78 7.50 0.44
N SER A 332 -29.03 7.87 0.13
CA SER A 332 -29.48 8.10 -1.25
C SER A 332 -28.72 9.22 -1.97
N SER A 333 -28.29 10.27 -1.25
CA SER A 333 -27.54 11.37 -1.84
C SER A 333 -26.12 10.95 -2.21
N CYS A 334 -25.46 10.20 -1.32
CA CYS A 334 -24.15 9.61 -1.60
C CYS A 334 -24.23 8.61 -2.75
N ARG A 335 -25.23 7.71 -2.76
CA ARG A 335 -25.44 6.75 -3.85
C ARG A 335 -25.69 7.44 -5.20
N ASN A 336 -26.44 8.54 -5.20
CA ASN A 336 -26.67 9.32 -6.43
C ASN A 336 -25.36 9.89 -6.99
N LEU A 337 -24.51 10.53 -6.15
CA LEU A 337 -23.22 11.03 -6.62
C LEU A 337 -22.29 9.89 -7.08
N LEU A 338 -22.24 8.77 -6.35
CA LEU A 338 -21.46 7.61 -6.75
C LEU A 338 -21.90 7.05 -8.12
N GLN A 339 -23.21 7.04 -8.39
CA GLN A 339 -23.73 6.66 -9.70
C GLN A 339 -23.32 7.65 -10.79
N VAL A 340 -23.39 8.95 -10.51
CA VAL A 340 -22.93 10.01 -11.43
C VAL A 340 -21.46 9.83 -11.81
N LEU A 341 -20.60 9.54 -10.83
CA LEU A 341 -19.18 9.30 -11.06
C LEU A 341 -18.94 8.00 -11.86
N ALA A 342 -19.71 6.94 -11.59
CA ALA A 342 -19.65 5.69 -12.34
C ALA A 342 -20.07 5.87 -13.80
N ASP A 343 -21.19 6.56 -14.04
CA ASP A 343 -21.72 6.86 -15.38
C ASP A 343 -20.71 7.70 -16.16
N PHE A 344 -20.14 8.75 -15.56
CA PHE A 344 -19.08 9.55 -16.17
C PHE A 344 -17.88 8.70 -16.58
N TYR A 345 -17.37 7.87 -15.67
CA TYR A 345 -16.15 7.09 -15.93
C TYR A 345 -16.34 6.05 -17.03
N LYS A 346 -17.55 5.48 -17.13
CA LYS A 346 -17.92 4.50 -18.13
C LYS A 346 -18.20 5.14 -19.49
N ASP A 347 -19.02 6.18 -19.52
CA ASP A 347 -19.68 6.64 -20.75
C ASP A 347 -19.09 7.93 -21.31
N ALA A 348 -18.52 8.81 -20.47
CA ALA A 348 -18.09 10.16 -20.88
C ALA A 348 -16.63 10.24 -21.37
N ARG A 349 -15.69 9.48 -20.78
CA ARG A 349 -14.24 9.61 -21.03
C ARG A 349 -13.82 9.55 -22.51
N TYR A 350 -14.51 8.71 -23.29
CA TYR A 350 -14.23 8.51 -24.71
C TYR A 350 -15.44 8.81 -25.60
N HIS A 351 -16.45 9.48 -25.05
CA HIS A 351 -17.74 9.67 -25.71
C HIS A 351 -17.62 10.38 -27.07
N ARG A 352 -16.69 11.35 -27.14
CA ARG A 352 -16.46 12.20 -28.32
C ARG A 352 -15.70 11.51 -29.46
N TYR A 353 -15.17 10.31 -29.25
CA TYR A 353 -14.51 9.53 -30.32
C TYR A 353 -15.51 8.74 -31.18
N ILE A 354 -16.80 8.76 -30.80
CA ILE A 354 -17.89 8.13 -31.55
C ILE A 354 -18.62 9.23 -32.33
N ASP A 355 -18.65 9.11 -33.65
CA ASP A 355 -19.30 10.08 -34.54
C ASP A 355 -20.82 10.14 -34.28
N GLY A 356 -21.39 11.35 -34.24
CA GLY A 356 -22.81 11.61 -33.99
C GLY A 356 -23.26 11.66 -32.52
N ASN A 357 -22.36 11.53 -31.54
CA ASN A 357 -22.66 11.64 -30.11
C ASN A 357 -22.74 13.10 -29.61
N ASP A 358 -23.43 13.33 -28.47
CA ASP A 358 -23.53 14.64 -27.80
C ASP A 358 -22.16 15.05 -27.23
N ASP A 359 -21.61 16.17 -27.68
CA ASP A 359 -20.31 16.67 -27.22
C ASP A 359 -20.33 17.26 -25.80
N ARG A 360 -21.50 17.27 -25.14
CA ARG A 360 -21.76 17.89 -23.83
C ARG A 360 -22.12 16.89 -22.72
N LEU A 361 -21.79 15.60 -22.87
CA LEU A 361 -22.23 14.58 -21.92
C LEU A 361 -21.84 14.89 -20.45
N GLU A 362 -20.67 15.49 -20.21
CA GLU A 362 -20.23 15.89 -18.85
C GLU A 362 -21.15 16.96 -18.24
N ILE A 363 -21.60 17.91 -19.06
CA ILE A 363 -22.53 18.97 -18.67
C ILE A 363 -23.89 18.34 -18.35
N SER A 364 -24.39 17.49 -19.24
CA SER A 364 -25.64 16.76 -19.06
C SER A 364 -25.64 15.93 -17.76
N ILE A 365 -24.50 15.31 -17.42
CA ILE A 365 -24.33 14.53 -16.19
C ILE A 365 -24.40 15.44 -14.95
N ILE A 366 -23.68 16.56 -14.91
CA ILE A 366 -23.67 17.45 -13.74
C ILE A 366 -25.01 18.20 -13.59
N GLU A 367 -25.66 18.57 -14.68
CA GLU A 367 -27.00 19.17 -14.67
C GLU A 367 -28.05 18.19 -14.13
N LYS A 368 -27.99 16.92 -14.55
CA LYS A 368 -28.85 15.86 -14.03
C LYS A 368 -28.66 15.67 -12.52
N PHE A 369 -27.43 15.80 -12.03
CA PHE A 369 -27.14 15.76 -10.60
C PHE A 369 -27.79 16.93 -9.84
N GLY A 370 -27.90 18.11 -10.45
CA GLY A 370 -28.49 19.32 -9.88
C GLY A 370 -29.95 19.59 -10.23
N LYS A 371 -30.65 18.68 -10.90
CA LYS A 371 -31.94 18.97 -11.57
C LYS A 371 -33.00 19.62 -10.67
N GLU A 372 -33.01 19.28 -9.38
CA GLU A 372 -33.97 19.79 -8.41
C GLU A 372 -33.63 21.20 -7.86
N LEU A 373 -32.45 21.74 -8.17
CA LEU A 373 -32.02 23.07 -7.73
C LEU A 373 -32.77 24.18 -8.50
N ARG A 374 -32.87 25.37 -7.93
CA ARG A 374 -33.47 26.55 -8.59
C ARG A 374 -32.50 27.19 -9.59
N SER A 375 -33.01 27.84 -10.63
CA SER A 375 -32.19 28.43 -11.70
C SER A 375 -31.39 29.66 -11.25
N GLU A 376 -31.95 30.49 -10.37
CA GLU A 376 -31.40 31.81 -9.99
C GLU A 376 -30.01 31.74 -9.33
N ASN A 377 -29.69 30.65 -8.63
CA ASN A 377 -28.40 30.41 -7.96
C ASN A 377 -27.84 29.02 -8.27
N PHE A 378 -28.10 28.52 -9.48
CA PHE A 378 -27.82 27.13 -9.84
C PHE A 378 -26.35 26.76 -9.64
N ASP A 379 -25.42 27.58 -10.14
CA ASP A 379 -23.96 27.35 -10.06
C ASP A 379 -23.48 27.11 -8.62
N GLU A 380 -23.77 28.05 -7.74
CA GLU A 380 -23.26 28.03 -6.36
C GLU A 380 -23.92 26.90 -5.55
N GLU A 381 -25.23 26.70 -5.70
CA GLU A 381 -25.95 25.64 -4.98
C GLU A 381 -25.54 24.24 -5.48
N LEU A 382 -25.28 24.09 -6.77
CA LEU A 382 -24.75 22.85 -7.34
C LEU A 382 -23.36 22.53 -6.78
N LYS A 383 -22.44 23.50 -6.80
CA LYS A 383 -21.08 23.33 -6.25
C LYS A 383 -21.09 23.03 -4.75
N LYS A 384 -21.94 23.74 -3.97
CA LYS A 384 -22.16 23.43 -2.55
C LYS A 384 -22.69 22.02 -2.34
N LYS A 385 -23.65 21.57 -3.15
CA LYS A 385 -24.21 20.22 -3.08
C LYS A 385 -23.15 19.17 -3.42
N TYR A 386 -22.42 19.38 -4.52
CA TYR A 386 -21.33 18.51 -4.99
C TYR A 386 -20.24 18.38 -3.93
N GLY A 387 -19.68 19.49 -3.45
CA GLY A 387 -18.64 19.51 -2.42
C GLY A 387 -19.08 18.91 -1.09
N LYS A 388 -20.35 19.10 -0.68
CA LYS A 388 -20.90 18.48 0.53
C LYS A 388 -20.99 16.96 0.41
N ILE A 389 -21.56 16.45 -0.68
CA ILE A 389 -21.75 15.00 -0.83
C ILE A 389 -20.41 14.30 -1.04
N LEU A 390 -19.49 14.91 -1.81
CA LEU A 390 -18.15 14.39 -2.02
C LEU A 390 -17.34 14.34 -0.70
N GLY A 391 -17.36 15.41 0.10
CA GLY A 391 -16.73 15.43 1.42
C GLY A 391 -17.33 14.39 2.38
N LYS A 392 -18.66 14.24 2.38
CA LYS A 392 -19.35 13.22 3.16
C LYS A 392 -18.93 11.79 2.78
N ILE A 393 -18.89 11.45 1.50
CA ILE A 393 -18.41 10.14 1.02
C ILE A 393 -16.98 9.91 1.48
N SER A 394 -16.11 10.90 1.25
CA SER A 394 -14.68 10.83 1.57
C SER A 394 -14.44 10.57 3.06
N ARG A 395 -15.16 11.27 3.94
CA ARG A 395 -15.04 11.09 5.40
C ARG A 395 -15.61 9.76 5.89
N ILE A 396 -16.72 9.29 5.32
CA ILE A 396 -17.26 7.96 5.62
C ILE A 396 -16.23 6.88 5.26
N CYS A 397 -15.63 6.97 4.07
CA CYS A 397 -14.60 6.06 3.63
C CYS A 397 -13.36 6.13 4.53
N TYR A 398 -12.81 7.32 4.77
CA TYR A 398 -11.61 7.50 5.59
C TYR A 398 -11.78 6.99 7.02
N LYS A 399 -12.93 7.26 7.67
CA LYS A 399 -13.26 6.71 9.00
C LYS A 399 -13.34 5.18 8.98
N THR A 400 -13.83 4.60 7.87
CA THR A 400 -13.87 3.15 7.69
C THR A 400 -12.47 2.57 7.49
N ILE A 401 -11.63 3.22 6.68
CA ILE A 401 -10.23 2.84 6.47
C ILE A 401 -9.50 2.87 7.80
N ASN A 402 -9.63 3.93 8.59
CA ASN A 402 -9.06 4.02 9.93
C ASN A 402 -9.50 2.83 10.81
N LYS A 403 -10.81 2.58 10.91
CA LYS A 403 -11.35 1.45 11.68
C LYS A 403 -10.80 0.09 11.24
N LEU A 404 -10.75 -0.17 9.93
CA LEU A 404 -10.25 -1.44 9.39
C LEU A 404 -8.73 -1.57 9.53
N SER A 405 -8.00 -0.47 9.39
CA SER A 405 -6.55 -0.42 9.57
C SER A 405 -6.17 -0.72 11.01
N ASN A 406 -6.86 -0.11 11.98
CA ASN A 406 -6.67 -0.41 13.41
C ASN A 406 -6.92 -1.89 13.73
N LYS A 407 -7.94 -2.52 13.12
CA LYS A 407 -8.18 -3.97 13.28
C LYS A 407 -7.02 -4.84 12.79
N LEU A 408 -6.28 -4.37 11.80
CA LEU A 408 -5.10 -5.04 11.24
C LEU A 408 -3.79 -4.57 11.92
N GLY A 409 -3.89 -3.59 12.81
CA GLY A 409 -2.76 -2.94 13.45
C GLY A 409 -1.93 -2.04 12.52
N ILE A 410 -2.45 -1.65 11.37
CA ILE A 410 -1.72 -0.78 10.43
C ILE A 410 -2.25 0.64 10.45
N PHE A 411 -1.52 1.55 9.84
CA PHE A 411 -1.73 2.99 9.92
C PHE A 411 -2.04 3.60 8.55
N ALA A 412 -2.83 2.90 7.72
CA ALA A 412 -3.15 3.35 6.35
C ALA A 412 -3.86 4.73 6.29
N TYR A 413 -4.31 5.25 7.43
CA TYR A 413 -4.95 6.55 7.57
C TYR A 413 -3.96 7.67 7.96
N GLU A 414 -2.68 7.41 8.19
CA GLU A 414 -1.70 8.45 8.56
C GLU A 414 -1.29 9.29 7.36
N LEU A 415 -1.93 10.45 7.21
CA LEU A 415 -1.65 11.41 6.14
C LEU A 415 -0.41 12.25 6.44
N ASN A 416 0.30 12.67 5.39
CA ASN A 416 1.28 13.74 5.49
C ASN A 416 0.58 15.07 5.85
N SER A 417 1.02 15.72 6.94
CA SER A 417 0.42 16.96 7.45
C SER A 417 0.52 18.16 6.51
N PHE A 418 1.39 18.10 5.50
CA PHE A 418 1.52 19.13 4.46
C PHE A 418 0.65 18.84 3.23
N SER A 419 -0.08 17.72 3.20
CA SER A 419 -0.95 17.36 2.07
C SER A 419 -2.31 18.04 2.17
N VAL A 420 -2.84 18.49 1.01
CA VAL A 420 -4.23 18.98 0.91
C VAL A 420 -5.27 17.88 1.20
N ALA A 421 -4.86 16.60 1.21
CA ALA A 421 -5.71 15.49 1.65
C ALA A 421 -6.24 15.69 3.08
N CYS A 422 -5.48 16.36 3.95
CA CYS A 422 -5.90 16.71 5.30
C CYS A 422 -7.19 17.54 5.31
N ILE A 423 -7.37 18.46 4.35
CA ILE A 423 -8.58 19.29 4.22
C ILE A 423 -9.81 18.43 3.96
N VAL A 424 -9.64 17.36 3.16
CA VAL A 424 -10.73 16.45 2.79
C VAL A 424 -11.15 15.58 3.97
N PHE A 425 -10.18 15.01 4.68
CA PHE A 425 -10.42 13.93 5.63
C PHE A 425 -10.55 14.37 7.09
N TRP A 426 -9.90 15.45 7.52
CA TRP A 426 -9.90 15.85 8.94
C TRP A 426 -11.18 16.57 9.34
N ASP A 427 -11.68 16.23 10.53
CA ASP A 427 -12.88 16.83 11.09
C ASP A 427 -12.70 18.31 11.52
N SER A 428 -11.46 18.82 11.54
CA SER A 428 -11.16 20.24 11.76
C SER A 428 -11.58 21.16 10.61
N TYR A 429 -11.80 20.62 9.41
CA TYR A 429 -12.30 21.36 8.25
C TYR A 429 -13.80 21.12 8.03
N GLN A 430 -14.43 21.94 7.18
CA GLN A 430 -15.85 21.76 6.83
C GLN A 430 -16.07 20.44 6.09
N GLU A 431 -17.15 19.71 6.41
CA GLU A 431 -17.57 18.56 5.59
C GLU A 431 -17.92 18.99 4.16
N ASN A 432 -18.42 20.22 3.99
CA ASN A 432 -18.61 20.81 2.67
C ASN A 432 -17.29 21.35 2.13
N LEU A 433 -16.63 20.56 1.30
CA LEU A 433 -15.32 20.89 0.72
C LEU A 433 -15.35 22.18 -0.10
N TYR A 434 -16.45 22.45 -0.80
CA TYR A 434 -16.60 23.70 -1.56
C TYR A 434 -16.64 24.93 -0.64
N LYS A 435 -17.27 24.81 0.54
CA LYS A 435 -17.20 25.90 1.54
C LYS A 435 -15.79 26.10 2.07
N SER A 436 -15.05 25.02 2.33
CA SER A 436 -13.64 25.16 2.72
C SER A 436 -12.80 25.82 1.63
N LEU A 437 -13.03 25.51 0.35
CA LEU A 437 -12.36 26.22 -0.76
C LEU A 437 -12.64 27.72 -0.71
N LEU A 438 -13.89 28.13 -0.51
CA LEU A 438 -14.25 29.55 -0.37
C LEU A 438 -13.60 30.22 0.85
N GLU A 439 -13.42 29.50 1.97
CA GLU A 439 -12.68 29.99 3.15
C GLU A 439 -11.20 30.25 2.79
N PHE A 440 -10.55 29.34 2.04
CA PHE A 440 -9.18 29.54 1.56
C PHE A 440 -9.07 30.71 0.56
N GLU A 441 -10.02 30.85 -0.36
CA GLU A 441 -10.07 32.01 -1.26
C GLU A 441 -10.23 33.33 -0.49
N ASN A 442 -11.06 33.34 0.56
CA ASN A 442 -11.22 34.52 1.41
C ASN A 442 -9.94 34.80 2.22
N ALA A 443 -9.24 33.78 2.72
CA ALA A 443 -7.94 33.97 3.36
C ALA A 443 -6.91 34.61 2.41
N LYS A 444 -6.90 34.22 1.12
CA LYS A 444 -6.05 34.89 0.11
C LYS A 444 -6.44 36.36 -0.08
N LYS A 445 -7.74 36.70 -0.08
CA LYS A 445 -8.21 38.10 -0.15
C LYS A 445 -7.75 38.90 1.06
N GLU A 446 -7.80 38.34 2.26
CA GLU A 446 -7.31 39.00 3.48
C GLU A 446 -5.80 39.21 3.45
N ILE A 447 -5.03 38.25 2.94
CA ILE A 447 -3.59 38.42 2.72
C ILE A 447 -3.34 39.58 1.75
N LEU A 448 -4.05 39.62 0.61
CA LEU A 448 -3.92 40.72 -0.34
C LEU A 448 -4.29 42.06 0.27
N TRP A 449 -5.37 42.12 1.03
CA TRP A 449 -5.78 43.31 1.75
C TRP A 449 -4.72 43.77 2.75
N TYR A 450 -4.13 42.83 3.50
CA TYR A 450 -3.01 43.11 4.37
C TYR A 450 -1.80 43.68 3.61
N LEU A 451 -1.44 43.10 2.46
CA LEU A 451 -0.35 43.61 1.62
C LEU A 451 -0.63 45.04 1.12
N ILE A 452 -1.87 45.35 0.75
CA ILE A 452 -2.28 46.70 0.32
C ILE A 452 -2.12 47.70 1.46
N CYS A 453 -2.61 47.39 2.65
CA CYS A 453 -2.59 48.33 3.79
C CYS A 453 -1.22 48.42 4.47
N ASN A 454 -0.49 47.30 4.54
CA ASN A 454 0.69 47.14 5.40
C ASN A 454 1.93 46.69 4.64
N GLY A 455 1.92 46.66 3.30
CA GLY A 455 3.05 46.17 2.50
C GLY A 455 4.38 46.88 2.80
N HIS A 456 4.34 48.15 3.21
CA HIS A 456 5.51 48.91 3.65
C HIS A 456 6.20 48.36 4.91
N ASN A 457 5.51 47.55 5.72
CA ASN A 457 6.04 46.92 6.93
C ASN A 457 6.69 45.56 6.64
N ILE A 458 6.57 45.04 5.43
CA ILE A 458 7.19 43.78 5.05
C ILE A 458 8.69 44.03 4.93
N ARG A 459 9.46 43.51 5.90
CA ARG A 459 10.92 43.62 5.91
C ARG A 459 11.49 42.89 4.69
N THR A 460 11.94 43.63 3.70
CA THR A 460 12.80 43.08 2.65
C THR A 460 14.19 42.85 3.24
N ARG A 461 14.77 41.66 3.04
CA ARG A 461 16.16 41.36 3.47
C ARG A 461 17.21 42.14 2.66
N TYR A 462 16.78 42.92 1.65
CA TYR A 462 17.64 43.64 0.71
C TYR A 462 17.46 45.16 0.85
N PRO A 463 18.29 45.86 1.63
CA PRO A 463 18.25 47.30 1.71
C PRO A 463 18.80 47.94 0.42
N GLY A 464 18.12 48.96 -0.10
CA GLY A 464 18.69 49.88 -1.10
C GLY A 464 18.34 49.66 -2.57
N ILE A 465 17.48 48.70 -2.91
CA ILE A 465 16.99 48.52 -4.29
C ILE A 465 15.60 49.13 -4.46
N ASN A 466 15.46 50.08 -5.39
CA ASN A 466 14.20 50.71 -5.77
C ASN A 466 13.80 50.27 -7.20
N ILE A 467 13.39 49.01 -7.33
CA ILE A 467 12.88 48.48 -8.61
C ILE A 467 11.36 48.76 -8.65
N PRO A 468 10.87 49.59 -9.58
CA PRO A 468 9.45 49.87 -9.68
C PRO A 468 8.66 48.61 -10.08
N PRO A 469 7.35 48.53 -9.80
CA PRO A 469 6.48 47.49 -10.36
C PRO A 469 6.55 47.48 -11.90
N LEU A 470 6.23 46.35 -12.53
CA LEU A 470 5.96 46.33 -13.98
C LEU A 470 4.72 47.18 -14.29
N SER A 471 4.57 47.60 -15.54
CA SER A 471 3.35 48.28 -15.95
C SER A 471 2.22 47.25 -16.01
N PHE A 472 1.10 47.55 -15.36
CA PHE A 472 -0.12 46.75 -15.46
C PHE A 472 -1.21 47.65 -16.01
N ASP A 473 -1.86 47.23 -17.09
CA ASP A 473 -3.02 47.94 -17.62
C ASP A 473 -4.18 47.82 -16.62
N GLY A 474 -4.70 48.97 -16.18
CA GLY A 474 -5.73 49.08 -15.13
C GLY A 474 -6.97 48.19 -15.31
N PRO A 475 -7.48 47.93 -16.55
CA PRO A 475 -8.60 47.01 -16.76
C PRO A 475 -8.29 45.53 -16.50
N GLY A 476 -7.03 45.09 -16.64
CA GLY A 476 -6.62 43.68 -16.51
C GLY A 476 -6.32 43.21 -15.08
N ILE A 477 -6.01 44.14 -14.17
CA ILE A 477 -5.53 43.79 -12.82
C ILE A 477 -6.55 43.00 -11.99
N ASN A 478 -7.85 43.29 -12.15
CA ASN A 478 -8.91 42.56 -11.44
C ASN A 478 -9.01 41.11 -11.91
N THR A 479 -8.72 40.85 -13.18
CA THR A 479 -8.66 39.49 -13.74
C THR A 479 -7.49 38.73 -13.13
N PHE A 480 -6.29 39.32 -13.09
CA PHE A 480 -5.09 38.70 -12.50
C PHE A 480 -5.27 38.40 -11.01
N ILE A 481 -5.88 39.31 -10.25
CA ILE A 481 -6.21 39.10 -8.84
C ILE A 481 -7.16 37.91 -8.69
N THR A 482 -8.20 37.84 -9.53
CA THR A 482 -9.17 36.74 -9.50
C THR A 482 -8.52 35.40 -9.84
N GLU A 483 -7.66 35.35 -10.86
CA GLU A 483 -6.91 34.15 -11.26
C GLU A 483 -6.03 33.63 -10.12
N MET A 484 -5.28 34.51 -9.47
CA MET A 484 -4.42 34.16 -8.33
C MET A 484 -5.23 33.68 -7.11
N ILE A 485 -6.37 34.30 -6.81
CA ILE A 485 -7.25 33.84 -5.72
C ILE A 485 -7.79 32.43 -6.03
N LYS A 486 -8.24 32.20 -7.28
CA LYS A 486 -8.89 30.95 -7.70
C LYS A 486 -7.93 29.85 -8.17
N ASN A 487 -6.62 30.08 -8.17
CA ASN A 487 -5.62 29.17 -8.78
C ASN A 487 -5.99 28.80 -10.24
N LYS A 488 -6.45 29.78 -11.02
CA LYS A 488 -6.83 29.58 -12.43
C LYS A 488 -5.64 29.99 -13.32
N LEU A 489 -5.38 29.19 -14.35
CA LEU A 489 -4.49 29.52 -15.48
C LEU A 489 -5.36 29.52 -16.75
N CYS A 490 -5.38 30.61 -17.52
CA CYS A 490 -6.04 30.71 -18.82
C CYS A 490 -5.39 31.76 -19.75
N GLU A 491 -5.40 31.51 -21.06
CA GLU A 491 -4.71 32.27 -22.14
C GLU A 491 -4.60 33.81 -22.01
N THR A 492 -5.58 34.51 -21.41
CA THR A 492 -5.47 35.92 -20.98
C THR A 492 -4.63 36.12 -19.71
N ASP A 493 -3.61 35.28 -19.55
CA ASP A 493 -2.95 35.01 -18.28
C ASP A 493 -2.07 36.18 -17.82
N ILE A 494 -1.94 36.30 -16.51
CA ILE A 494 -0.87 37.05 -15.85
C ILE A 494 0.51 36.72 -16.45
N HIS A 495 0.74 35.48 -16.89
CA HIS A 495 1.98 35.06 -17.55
C HIS A 495 2.23 35.77 -18.88
N SER A 496 1.22 35.86 -19.77
CA SER A 496 1.37 36.50 -21.08
C SER A 496 1.70 37.99 -20.92
N HIS A 497 0.94 38.69 -20.05
CA HIS A 497 1.20 40.09 -19.71
C HIS A 497 2.60 40.30 -19.14
N ILE A 498 2.98 39.48 -18.15
CA ILE A 498 4.31 39.54 -17.54
C ILE A 498 5.39 39.27 -18.60
N SER A 499 5.24 38.25 -19.44
CA SER A 499 6.21 37.89 -20.47
C SER A 499 6.44 39.03 -21.46
N GLU A 500 5.38 39.71 -21.92
CA GLU A 500 5.47 40.89 -22.78
C GLU A 500 6.25 42.02 -22.10
N GLU A 501 5.89 42.39 -20.86
CA GLU A 501 6.60 43.41 -20.08
C GLU A 501 8.09 43.06 -19.87
N TYR A 502 8.41 41.80 -19.60
CA TYR A 502 9.81 41.35 -19.46
C TYR A 502 10.56 41.39 -20.80
N ASN A 503 9.92 41.02 -21.91
CA ASN A 503 10.51 41.08 -23.25
C ASN A 503 10.80 42.52 -23.68
N GLU A 504 9.87 43.44 -23.41
CA GLU A 504 10.08 44.88 -23.64
C GLU A 504 11.22 45.42 -22.78
N LEU A 505 11.22 45.13 -21.48
CA LEU A 505 12.27 45.58 -20.57
C LEU A 505 13.65 45.06 -21.01
N ARG A 506 13.75 43.77 -21.37
CA ARG A 506 14.98 43.15 -21.86
C ARG A 506 15.49 43.79 -23.14
N SER A 507 14.57 44.13 -24.05
CA SER A 507 14.91 44.77 -25.34
C SER A 507 15.39 46.20 -25.15
N ARG A 508 14.86 46.92 -24.16
CA ARG A 508 15.25 48.30 -23.84
C ARG A 508 16.52 48.38 -22.98
N ASP A 509 16.65 47.52 -21.97
CA ASP A 509 17.72 47.54 -20.98
C ASP A 509 17.93 46.15 -20.35
N ARG A 510 18.89 45.40 -20.90
CA ARG A 510 19.19 44.03 -20.49
C ARG A 510 19.70 43.94 -19.05
N ASP A 511 20.45 44.93 -18.58
CA ASP A 511 21.05 44.91 -17.25
C ASP A 511 19.96 45.14 -16.18
N LYS A 512 19.04 46.09 -16.40
CA LYS A 512 17.87 46.27 -15.51
C LYS A 512 16.93 45.08 -15.49
N TRP A 513 16.72 44.45 -16.65
CA TRP A 513 15.96 43.20 -16.72
C TRP A 513 16.59 42.13 -15.83
N LYS A 514 17.92 41.95 -15.92
CA LYS A 514 18.66 40.96 -15.13
C LYS A 514 18.60 41.27 -13.63
N GLU A 515 18.82 42.52 -13.25
CA GLU A 515 18.72 43.00 -11.86
C GLU A 515 17.33 42.71 -11.27
N ARG A 516 16.25 42.94 -12.04
CA ARG A 516 14.88 42.60 -11.63
C ARG A 516 14.69 41.11 -11.36
N VAL A 517 15.14 40.24 -12.27
CA VAL A 517 14.98 38.79 -12.13
C VAL A 517 15.73 38.28 -10.90
N GLU A 518 16.99 38.71 -10.72
CA GLU A 518 17.81 38.35 -9.55
C GLU A 518 17.17 38.83 -8.24
N PHE A 519 16.67 40.06 -8.22
CA PHE A 519 15.98 40.63 -7.07
C PHE A 519 14.70 39.85 -6.70
N LEU A 520 13.83 39.56 -7.68
CA LEU A 520 12.57 38.86 -7.41
C LEU A 520 12.79 37.40 -7.00
N ASN A 521 13.78 36.73 -7.62
CA ASN A 521 14.19 35.39 -7.18
C ASN A 521 14.69 35.43 -5.74
N TYR A 522 15.56 36.38 -5.38
CA TYR A 522 16.01 36.52 -3.99
C TYR A 522 14.87 36.84 -3.01
N LEU A 523 13.94 37.71 -3.39
CA LEU A 523 12.86 38.18 -2.53
C LEU A 523 11.83 37.08 -2.24
N PHE A 524 11.55 36.21 -3.22
CA PHE A 524 10.48 35.21 -3.15
C PHE A 524 10.95 33.76 -3.25
N SER A 525 12.27 33.48 -3.30
CA SER A 525 12.78 32.11 -3.25
C SER A 525 12.56 31.49 -1.88
N ASP A 526 11.98 30.28 -1.87
CA ASP A 526 12.15 29.33 -0.78
C ASP A 526 13.63 28.90 -0.78
N GLU A 527 14.30 28.87 0.38
CA GLU A 527 15.73 28.48 0.53
C GLU A 527 16.04 27.09 -0.07
N ARG A 528 15.01 26.33 -0.48
CA ARG A 528 15.08 25.00 -1.11
C ARG A 528 15.09 24.98 -2.65
N VAL A 529 14.90 26.09 -3.37
CA VAL A 529 14.69 26.09 -4.85
C VAL A 529 15.75 26.91 -5.65
N CYS A 530 16.76 27.48 -4.99
CA CYS A 530 17.67 28.47 -5.61
C CYS A 530 18.56 28.01 -6.80
N ASP A 531 18.59 26.73 -7.17
CA ASP A 531 19.60 26.22 -8.13
C ASP A 531 19.15 26.10 -9.59
N HIS A 532 17.86 26.30 -9.93
CA HIS A 532 17.37 25.99 -11.28
C HIS A 532 17.40 27.16 -12.28
N PHE A 533 17.21 28.41 -11.85
CA PHE A 533 17.16 29.57 -12.76
C PHE A 533 18.51 30.23 -13.04
N LEU A 534 19.56 29.87 -12.29
CA LEU A 534 20.90 30.43 -12.45
C LEU A 534 21.82 29.57 -13.33
N LYS A 535 21.31 28.48 -13.92
CA LYS A 535 22.11 27.52 -14.73
C LYS A 535 21.72 27.39 -16.20
N ASP A 536 20.82 28.24 -16.72
CA ASP A 536 20.55 28.30 -18.16
C ASP A 536 21.24 29.49 -18.83
N ASP A 537 22.57 29.39 -18.96
CA ASP A 537 23.35 30.10 -19.99
C ASP A 537 23.18 29.44 -21.38
N GLY A 538 21.99 28.89 -21.65
CA GLY A 538 21.70 28.01 -22.78
C GLY A 538 20.51 28.46 -23.62
N TRP A 539 20.47 29.72 -24.07
CA TRP A 539 19.68 30.06 -25.24
C TRP A 539 20.34 29.41 -26.48
N ARG A 540 19.92 28.19 -26.80
CA ARG A 540 20.00 27.65 -28.16
C ARG A 540 18.60 27.30 -28.64
N GLU A 541 18.33 27.79 -29.84
CA GLU A 541 17.22 27.48 -30.74
C GLU A 541 16.61 26.09 -30.51
N CYS A 542 15.29 26.09 -30.28
CA CYS A 542 14.38 25.06 -30.78
C CYS A 542 13.47 25.73 -31.81
#